data_AF-A0A947BMT3-F1
#
_entry.id   AF-A0A947BMT3-F1
#
_cell.length_a   1.000
_cell.length_b   1.000
_cell.length_c   1.000
_cell.angle_alpha   90.00
_cell.angle_beta   90.00
_cell.angle_gamma   90.00
#
_symmetry.space_group_name_H-M   'P 1'
#
loop_
_entity.id
_entity.type
_entity.pdbx_description
1 polymer ?
#
loop_
_entity_poly.entity_id
_entity_poly.type
_entity_poly.pdbx_seq_one_letter_code
_entity_poly.pdbx_strand_id
1 'polypeptide(L)'
;MAIEIRLIGFGDDQPPRFNGKNRLQIDLETPTSVRVLLQSAGFEDATGLVIMDTDTVIPLEKWDEPGITNQTTLTILSAFEGG
;
A
#
# COMPACT_ATOMS: atom_id res chain seq x y z
N MET A 1 6.25 15.91 1.94
CA MET A 1 6.82 15.14 0.80
C MET A 1 6.09 13.83 0.83
N ALA A 2 5.40 13.46 -0.25
CA ALA A 2 4.35 12.45 -0.20
C ALA A 2 4.69 11.20 -1.00
N ILE A 3 4.39 10.04 -0.42
CA ILE A 3 4.28 8.77 -1.13
C ILE A 3 2.90 8.67 -1.78
N GLU A 4 2.84 8.12 -2.99
CA GLU A 4 1.59 7.75 -3.65
C GLU A 4 1.34 6.25 -3.51
N ILE A 5 0.13 5.90 -3.07
CA ILE A 5 -0.36 4.53 -3.01
C ILE A 5 -1.50 4.38 -4.01
N ARG A 6 -1.45 3.33 -4.81
CA ARG A 6 -2.46 2.97 -5.82
C ARG A 6 -3.11 1.64 -5.48
N LEU A 7 -4.42 1.54 -5.67
CA LEU A 7 -5.19 0.32 -5.47
C LEU A 7 -5.58 -0.31 -6.79
N ILE A 8 -5.48 -1.64 -6.87
CA ILE A 8 -5.96 -2.46 -7.99
C ILE A 8 -6.72 -3.67 -7.44
N GLY A 9 -7.91 -3.93 -7.99
CA GLY A 9 -8.73 -5.11 -7.65
C GLY A 9 -9.48 -5.02 -6.32
N PHE A 10 -9.69 -3.83 -5.78
CA PHE A 10 -10.37 -3.64 -4.49
C PHE A 10 -11.88 -3.46 -4.59
N GLY A 11 -12.44 -3.10 -5.76
CA GLY A 11 -13.87 -2.85 -5.90
C GLY A 11 -14.43 -1.95 -4.78
N ASP A 12 -15.42 -2.48 -4.05
CA ASP A 12 -16.05 -1.87 -2.88
C ASP A 12 -15.30 -2.13 -1.56
N ASP A 13 -14.36 -3.08 -1.52
CA ASP A 13 -13.53 -3.44 -0.36
C ASP A 13 -12.32 -2.49 -0.16
N GLN A 14 -12.41 -1.27 -0.71
CA GLN A 14 -11.35 -0.27 -0.56
C GLN A 14 -11.23 0.18 0.90
N PRO A 15 -9.99 0.37 1.41
CA PRO A 15 -9.80 0.95 2.72
C PRO A 15 -10.45 2.34 2.82
N PRO A 16 -11.08 2.70 3.95
CA PRO A 16 -11.85 3.94 4.07
C PRO A 16 -11.06 5.21 3.72
N ARG A 17 -9.74 5.23 3.97
CA ARG A 17 -8.88 6.40 3.70
C ARG A 17 -8.79 6.76 2.21
N PHE A 18 -9.12 5.83 1.32
CA PHE A 18 -9.17 6.05 -0.12
C PHE A 18 -10.44 6.74 -0.60
N ASN A 19 -11.50 6.80 0.22
CA ASN A 19 -12.74 7.55 -0.06
C ASN A 19 -13.31 7.29 -1.48
N GLY A 20 -13.35 6.03 -1.90
CA GLY A 20 -13.84 5.63 -3.24
C GLY A 20 -12.91 5.98 -4.40
N LYS A 21 -11.67 6.39 -4.13
CA LYS A 21 -10.62 6.61 -5.13
C LYS A 21 -9.64 5.45 -5.13
N ASN A 22 -8.99 5.19 -6.25
CA ASN A 22 -7.92 4.20 -6.31
C ASN A 22 -6.53 4.76 -5.99
N ARG A 23 -6.43 5.99 -5.45
CA ARG A 23 -5.16 6.65 -5.12
C ARG A 23 -5.24 7.41 -3.81
N LEU A 24 -4.18 7.29 -3.03
CA LEU A 24 -3.98 7.99 -1.77
C LEU A 24 -2.55 8.56 -1.73
N GLN A 25 -2.43 9.82 -1.32
CA GLN A 25 -1.14 10.41 -0.99
C GLN A 25 -0.98 10.48 0.53
N ILE A 26 0.17 10.04 1.02
CA ILE A 26 0.53 10.10 2.44
C ILE A 26 1.82 10.89 2.56
N ASP A 27 1.83 11.93 3.39
CA ASP A 27 3.08 12.61 3.74
C ASP A 27 3.89 11.76 4.70
N LEU A 28 5.18 11.59 4.39
CA LEU A 28 6.14 10.91 5.25
C LEU A 28 7.16 11.91 5.77
N GLU A 29 7.33 11.93 7.09
CA GLU A 29 8.37 12.73 7.76
C GLU A 29 9.71 11.98 7.82
N THR A 30 9.66 10.65 7.94
CA THR A 30 10.82 9.77 7.99
C THR A 30 10.58 8.51 7.14
N PRO A 31 11.65 7.82 6.70
CA PRO A 31 11.52 6.51 6.08
C PRO A 31 10.77 5.54 6.99
N THR A 32 9.91 4.71 6.40
CA THR A 32 9.06 3.78 7.14
C THR A 32 9.03 2.40 6.51
N SER A 33 8.34 1.45 7.15
CA SER A 33 8.11 0.11 6.63
C SER A 33 6.79 0.03 5.86
N VAL A 34 6.64 -0.98 5.01
CA VAL A 34 5.38 -1.24 4.28
C VAL A 34 4.23 -1.43 5.26
N ARG A 35 4.44 -2.16 6.36
CA ARG A 35 3.39 -2.44 7.34
C ARG A 35 2.84 -1.17 7.99
N VAL A 36 3.73 -0.27 8.42
CA VAL A 36 3.32 1.02 9.02
C VAL A 36 2.59 1.89 8.01
N LEU A 37 3.04 1.86 6.75
CA LEU A 37 2.38 2.60 5.69
C LEU A 37 0.97 2.04 5.38
N LEU A 38 0.80 0.72 5.34
CA LEU A 38 -0.50 0.07 5.13
C LEU A 38 -1.48 0.43 6.24
N GLN A 39 -1.06 0.35 7.50
CA GLN A 39 -1.88 0.78 8.64
C GLN A 39 -2.27 2.25 8.53
N SER A 40 -1.30 3.10 8.15
CA SER A 40 -1.58 4.51 7.89
C SER A 40 -2.61 4.65 6.77
N ALA A 41 -2.49 3.90 5.68
CA ALA A 41 -3.41 3.90 4.56
C ALA A 41 -4.81 3.32 4.87
N GLY A 42 -5.03 2.84 6.10
CA GLY A 42 -6.32 2.33 6.57
C GLY A 42 -6.53 0.84 6.36
N PHE A 43 -5.46 0.08 6.05
CA PHE A 43 -5.53 -1.37 6.00
C PHE A 43 -5.42 -1.95 7.41
N GLU A 44 -6.51 -2.53 7.89
CA GLU A 44 -6.56 -3.22 9.20
C GLU A 44 -5.98 -4.64 9.11
N ASP A 45 -6.23 -5.31 7.98
CA ASP A 45 -5.66 -6.60 7.62
C ASP A 45 -4.99 -6.49 6.24
N ALA A 46 -3.83 -7.12 6.12
CA ALA A 46 -3.06 -7.18 4.87
C ALA A 46 -3.00 -8.60 4.28
N THR A 47 -3.81 -9.51 4.80
CA THR A 47 -3.99 -10.86 4.26
C THR A 47 -4.47 -10.78 2.81
N GLY A 48 -3.81 -11.52 1.92
CA GLY A 48 -4.15 -11.52 0.50
C GLY A 48 -3.76 -10.25 -0.25
N LEU A 49 -2.93 -9.37 0.31
CA LEU A 49 -2.41 -8.21 -0.41
C LEU A 49 -1.06 -8.52 -1.08
N VAL A 50 -0.89 -8.03 -2.31
CA VAL A 50 0.39 -7.98 -2.99
C VAL A 50 0.82 -6.53 -3.10
N ILE A 51 2.02 -6.22 -2.60
CA ILE A 51 2.58 -4.86 -2.62
C ILE A 51 3.70 -4.80 -3.63
N MET A 52 3.66 -3.80 -4.50
CA MET A 52 4.69 -3.56 -5.51
C MET A 52 5.24 -2.14 -5.35
N ASP A 53 6.56 -2.01 -5.39
CA ASP A 53 7.21 -0.74 -5.70
C ASP A 53 7.40 -0.67 -7.20
N THR A 54 6.64 0.21 -7.84
CA THR A 54 6.59 0.32 -9.30
C THR A 54 6.24 -1.04 -9.93
N ASP A 55 7.23 -1.78 -10.45
CA ASP A 55 7.06 -3.08 -11.12
C ASP A 55 7.66 -4.25 -10.33
N THR A 56 8.18 -4.02 -9.11
CA THR A 56 8.80 -5.06 -8.28
C THR A 56 7.94 -5.40 -7.08
N VAL A 57 7.59 -6.68 -6.92
CA VAL A 57 6.91 -7.17 -5.72
C VAL A 57 7.81 -7.03 -4.51
N ILE A 58 7.31 -6.39 -3.45
CA ILE A 58 7.95 -6.34 -2.14
C ILE A 58 7.55 -7.61 -1.40
N PRO A 59 8.50 -8.54 -1.17
CA PRO A 59 8.18 -9.81 -0.53
C PRO A 59 7.86 -9.60 0.95
N LEU A 60 7.01 -10.46 1.51
CA LEU A 60 6.40 -10.28 2.84
C LEU A 60 7.46 -10.12 3.94
N GLU A 61 8.60 -10.81 3.85
CA GLU A 61 9.70 -10.72 4.81
C GLU A 61 10.32 -9.32 4.90
N LYS A 62 10.16 -8.48 3.87
CA LYS A 62 10.67 -7.09 3.85
C LYS A 62 9.67 -6.06 4.34
N TRP A 63 8.44 -6.46 4.68
CA TRP A 63 7.39 -5.48 5.00
C TRP A 63 7.63 -4.74 6.30
N ASP A 64 8.44 -5.31 7.19
CA ASP A 64 8.82 -4.73 8.47
C ASP A 64 10.17 -4.00 8.40
N GLU A 65 10.89 -4.09 7.27
CA GLU A 65 12.14 -3.36 7.06
C GLU A 65 11.88 -1.88 6.73
N PRO A 66 12.61 -0.93 7.34
CA PRO A 66 12.54 0.47 6.95
C PRO A 66 13.20 0.66 5.60
N GLY A 67 12.42 1.00 4.58
CA GLY A 67 12.93 1.17 3.21
C GLY A 67 12.03 2.00 2.31
N ILE A 68 10.81 2.31 2.76
CA ILE A 68 9.87 3.13 2.01
C ILE A 68 10.21 4.60 2.23
N THR A 69 10.41 5.30 1.13
CA THR A 69 10.73 6.73 1.12
C THR A 69 9.64 7.52 0.42
N ASN A 70 9.71 8.83 0.51
CA ASN A 70 8.79 9.76 -0.17
C ASN A 70 8.96 9.81 -1.71
N GLN A 71 9.92 9.08 -2.27
CA GLN A 71 10.08 8.93 -3.72
C GLN A 71 9.43 7.65 -4.25
N THR A 72 8.97 6.79 -3.37
CA THR A 72 8.37 5.50 -3.71
C THR A 72 6.95 5.70 -4.22
N THR A 73 6.54 4.94 -5.23
CA THR A 73 5.13 4.78 -5.61
C THR A 73 4.75 3.32 -5.38
N LEU A 74 3.78 3.08 -4.50
CA LEU A 74 3.33 1.73 -4.19
C LEU A 74 2.04 1.40 -4.93
N THR A 75 2.01 0.21 -5.50
CA THR A 75 0.79 -0.40 -6.01
C THR A 75 0.41 -1.55 -5.08
N ILE A 76 -0.83 -1.53 -4.61
CA ILE A 76 -1.41 -2.58 -3.78
C ILE A 76 -2.44 -3.30 -4.63
N LEU A 77 -2.29 -4.61 -4.72
CA LEU A 77 -3.25 -5.49 -5.37
C LEU A 77 -3.97 -6.30 -4.32
N SER A 78 -5.30 -6.41 -4.45
CA SER A 78 -6.08 -7.40 -3.72
C SER A 78 -6.04 -8.72 -4.48
N ALA A 79 -5.63 -9.80 -3.82
CA ALA A 79 -5.64 -11.15 -4.41
C ALA A 79 -7.04 -11.79 -4.44
N PHE A 80 -8.08 -11.10 -3.95
CA PHE A 80 -9.43 -11.65 -3.83
C PHE A 80 -10.28 -11.59 -5.11
N GLU A 81 -9.91 -10.79 -6.12
CA GLU A 81 -10.62 -10.78 -7.42
C GLU A 81 -10.09 -11.86 -8.39
N GLY A 82 -10.00 -13.09 -7.88
CA GLY A 82 -9.72 -14.30 -8.66
C GLY A 82 -10.68 -15.41 -8.26
N GLY A 83 -11.98 -15.19 -8.48
CA GLY A 83 -13.00 -16.24 -8.44
C GLY A 83 -12.99 -17.10 -9.69
#